data_AF-A0A1H8WPG7-F1
#
_entry.id   AF-A0A1H8WPG7-F1
#
_cell.length_a   1.000
_cell.length_b   1.000
_cell.length_c   1.000
_cell.angle_alpha   90.00
_cell.angle_beta   90.00
_cell.angle_gamma   90.00
#
_symmetry.space_group_name_H-M   'P 1'
#
loop_
_entity.id
_entity.type
_entity.pdbx_description
1 polymer ?
#
loop_
_entity_poly.entity_id
_entity_poly.type
_entity_poly.pdbx_seq_one_letter_code
_entity_poly.pdbx_strand_id
1 'polypeptide(L)'
;MTVVDDLCAEVAKVVIDTFRLDPGLVSQDSPLEELGIDSKGRVRLLAALEVHHDVTIDLDQLDRFTDITAVAEVLAEALNERTGTGRAS
;
A
#
# COMPACT_ATOMS: atom_id res chain seq x y z
N MET A 1 -7.18 -18.02 -2.17
CA MET A 1 -6.11 -17.09 -1.79
C MET A 1 -5.63 -16.43 -3.07
N THR A 2 -6.16 -15.24 -3.34
CA THR A 2 -5.81 -14.42 -4.50
C THR A 2 -4.55 -13.62 -4.18
N VAL A 3 -3.78 -13.22 -5.18
CA VAL A 3 -2.56 -12.40 -5.02
C VAL A 3 -2.83 -11.11 -4.23
N VAL A 4 -4.05 -10.57 -4.36
CA VAL A 4 -4.48 -9.35 -3.64
C VAL A 4 -4.60 -9.57 -2.13
N ASP A 5 -5.06 -10.74 -1.67
CA ASP A 5 -5.20 -11.05 -0.24
C ASP A 5 -3.83 -11.12 0.47
N ASP A 6 -2.82 -11.65 -0.21
CA ASP A 6 -1.42 -11.67 0.25
C ASP A 6 -0.84 -10.24 0.31
N LEU A 7 -1.11 -9.43 -0.72
CA LEU A 7 -0.70 -8.03 -0.75
C LEU A 7 -1.40 -7.19 0.32
N CYS A 8 -2.68 -7.43 0.61
CA CYS A 8 -3.39 -6.77 1.70
C CYS A 8 -2.71 -7.03 3.04
N ALA A 9 -2.27 -8.27 3.30
CA ALA A 9 -1.55 -8.62 4.52
C ALA A 9 -0.19 -7.90 4.60
N GLU A 10 0.55 -7.83 3.49
CA GLU A 10 1.83 -7.12 3.43
C GLU A 10 1.67 -5.60 3.61
N VAL A 11 0.69 -4.99 2.93
CA VAL A 11 0.36 -3.56 3.09
C VAL A 11 -0.06 -3.26 4.52
N ALA A 12 -0.94 -4.10 5.11
CA ALA A 12 -1.35 -3.94 6.50
C ALA A 12 -0.14 -3.96 7.44
N LYS A 13 0.82 -4.87 7.20
CA LYS A 13 2.06 -4.95 7.98
C LYS A 13 2.92 -3.70 7.83
N VAL A 14 3.08 -3.16 6.62
CA VAL A 14 3.80 -1.89 6.38
C VAL A 14 3.10 -0.73 7.09
N VAL A 15 1.78 -0.67 7.04
CA VAL A 15 0.97 0.34 7.76
C VAL A 15 1.18 0.23 9.27
N ILE A 16 1.07 -0.99 9.82
CA ILE A 16 1.27 -1.26 11.25
C ILE A 16 2.67 -0.82 11.69
N ASP A 17 3.72 -1.16 10.93
CA ASP A 17 5.10 -0.80 11.28
C ASP A 17 5.36 0.71 11.15
N THR A 18 4.90 1.31 10.05
CA THR A 18 5.12 2.74 9.73
C THR A 18 4.42 3.65 10.73
N PHE A 19 3.18 3.32 11.11
CA PHE A 19 2.34 4.15 11.99
C PHE A 19 2.32 3.65 13.43
N ARG A 20 2.99 2.53 13.73
CA ARG A 20 3.00 1.88 15.05
C ARG A 20 1.60 1.62 15.59
N LEU A 21 0.73 1.13 14.71
CA LEU A 21 -0.66 0.80 15.05
C LEU A 21 -0.73 -0.58 15.72
N ASP A 22 -1.84 -0.82 16.43
CA ASP A 22 -2.12 -2.15 16.96
C ASP A 22 -2.62 -3.07 15.83
N PRO A 23 -2.01 -4.24 15.59
CA PRO A 23 -2.44 -5.16 14.54
C PRO A 23 -3.87 -5.67 14.72
N GLY A 24 -4.42 -5.65 15.94
CA GLY A 24 -5.80 -6.01 16.22
C GLY A 24 -6.83 -4.95 15.81
N LEU A 25 -6.38 -3.74 15.46
CA LEU A 25 -7.23 -2.62 15.03
C LEU A 25 -7.19 -2.38 13.51
N VAL A 26 -6.22 -2.96 12.80
CA VAL A 26 -6.06 -2.75 11.35
C VAL A 26 -6.80 -3.86 10.61
N SER A 27 -7.93 -3.50 9.96
CA SER A 27 -8.62 -4.39 9.02
C SER A 27 -8.36 -3.97 7.57
N GLN A 28 -8.50 -4.92 6.65
CA GLN A 28 -8.30 -4.66 5.21
C GLN A 28 -9.35 -3.71 4.61
N ASP A 29 -10.55 -3.72 5.18
CA ASP A 29 -11.66 -2.84 4.83
C ASP A 29 -11.67 -1.54 5.66
N SER A 30 -10.74 -1.38 6.61
CA SER A 30 -10.69 -0.19 7.46
C SER A 30 -10.20 1.01 6.63
N PRO A 31 -10.92 2.14 6.67
CA PRO A 31 -10.45 3.37 6.07
C PRO A 31 -9.15 3.83 6.72
N LEU A 32 -8.19 4.28 5.91
CA LEU A 32 -6.93 4.84 6.42
C LEU A 32 -7.18 6.01 7.37
N GLU A 33 -8.22 6.81 7.14
CA GLU A 33 -8.59 7.93 8.00
C GLU A 33 -9.02 7.48 9.40
N GLU A 34 -9.71 6.34 9.53
CA GLU A 34 -10.08 5.75 10.83
C GLU A 34 -8.85 5.25 11.60
N LEU A 35 -7.80 4.87 10.88
CA LEU A 35 -6.50 4.50 11.45
C LEU A 35 -5.64 5.72 11.82
N GLY A 36 -6.13 6.95 11.60
CA GLY A 36 -5.40 8.19 11.85
C GLY A 36 -4.39 8.55 10.76
N ILE A 37 -4.56 8.00 9.55
CA ILE A 37 -3.69 8.25 8.40
C ILE A 37 -4.33 9.32 7.52
N ASP A 38 -3.98 10.58 7.81
CA ASP A 38 -4.38 11.75 7.01
C ASP A 38 -3.59 11.88 5.70
N SER A 39 -3.80 12.95 4.94
CA SER A 39 -3.07 13.29 3.70
C SER A 39 -1.53 13.18 3.83
N LYS A 40 -0.94 13.65 4.94
CA LYS A 40 0.51 13.50 5.19
C LYS A 40 0.91 12.05 5.51
N GLY A 41 0.00 11.31 6.15
CA GLY A 41 0.16 9.88 6.41
C GLY A 41 0.18 9.11 5.10
N ARG A 42 -0.73 9.39 4.17
CA ARG A 42 -0.77 8.74 2.85
C ARG A 42 0.54 8.93 2.08
N VAL A 43 1.11 10.14 2.06
CA VAL A 43 2.43 10.40 1.44
C VAL A 43 3.53 9.58 2.11
N ARG A 44 3.53 9.47 3.44
CA ARG A 44 4.50 8.63 4.18
C ARG A 44 4.31 7.15 3.87
N LEU A 45 3.07 6.69 3.78
CA LEU A 45 2.74 5.31 3.45
C LEU A 45 3.23 4.98 2.03
N LEU A 46 2.98 5.86 1.06
CA LEU A 46 3.48 5.70 -0.30
C LEU A 46 5.00 5.54 -0.31
N ALA A 47 5.73 6.46 0.32
CA ALA A 47 7.19 6.38 0.40
C ALA A 47 7.66 5.09 1.12
N ALA A 48 6.95 4.64 2.16
CA ALA A 48 7.26 3.39 2.84
C ALA A 48 7.05 2.18 1.92
N LEU A 49 5.94 2.13 1.16
CA LEU A 49 5.65 1.06 0.21
C LEU A 49 6.67 1.00 -0.92
N GLU A 50 7.03 2.15 -1.50
CA GLU A 50 8.05 2.25 -2.53
C GLU A 50 9.39 1.67 -2.06
N VAL A 51 9.82 2.04 -0.85
CA VAL A 51 11.07 1.55 -0.25
C VAL A 51 10.99 0.07 0.14
N HIS A 52 9.88 -0.38 0.73
CA HIS A 52 9.71 -1.76 1.18
C HIS A 52 9.62 -2.74 0.01
N HIS A 53 8.94 -2.35 -1.05
CA HIS A 53 8.67 -3.22 -2.17
C HIS A 53 9.58 -2.95 -3.36
N ASP A 54 10.46 -1.94 -3.33
CA ASP A 54 11.33 -1.51 -4.45
C ASP A 54 10.51 -1.21 -5.71
N VAL A 55 9.47 -0.40 -5.55
CA VAL A 55 8.57 0.05 -6.62
C VAL A 55 8.51 1.58 -6.65
N THR A 56 8.01 2.13 -7.75
CA THR A 56 7.71 3.56 -7.87
C THR A 56 6.21 3.70 -8.05
N ILE A 57 5.56 4.53 -7.24
CA ILE A 57 4.12 4.79 -7.29
C ILE A 57 3.92 6.29 -7.47
N ASP A 58 3.22 6.69 -8.54
CA ASP A 58 2.93 8.11 -8.78
C ASP A 58 2.10 8.71 -7.64
N LEU A 59 2.43 9.95 -7.27
CA LEU A 59 1.70 10.70 -6.23
C LEU A 59 0.21 10.88 -6.56
N ASP A 60 -0.17 10.86 -7.83
CA ASP A 60 -1.57 10.91 -8.26
C ASP A 60 -2.37 9.67 -7.80
N GLN A 61 -1.69 8.56 -7.48
CA GLN A 61 -2.33 7.37 -6.91
C GLN A 61 -2.70 7.54 -5.42
N LEU A 62 -2.22 8.60 -4.74
CA LEU A 62 -2.57 8.87 -3.34
C LEU A 62 -4.08 9.12 -3.15
N ASP A 63 -4.79 9.60 -4.17
CA ASP A 63 -6.25 9.74 -4.13
C ASP A 63 -6.96 8.39 -4.05
N ARG A 64 -6.31 7.30 -4.46
CA ARG A 64 -6.82 5.93 -4.34
C ARG A 64 -6.49 5.29 -2.99
N PHE A 65 -5.70 5.94 -2.13
CA PHE A 65 -5.34 5.42 -0.81
C PHE A 65 -6.51 5.67 0.17
N THR A 66 -7.59 4.91 0.00
CA THR A 66 -8.80 4.96 0.85
C THR A 66 -8.72 3.97 2.01
N ASP A 67 -8.32 2.74 1.72
CA ASP A 67 -8.27 1.59 2.62
C ASP A 67 -7.11 0.67 2.20
N ILE A 68 -6.81 -0.35 3.02
CA ILE A 68 -5.69 -1.27 2.77
C ILE A 68 -5.85 -2.03 1.46
N THR A 69 -7.09 -2.40 1.11
CA THR A 69 -7.37 -3.13 -0.14
C THR A 69 -7.05 -2.28 -1.36
N ALA A 70 -7.51 -1.02 -1.38
CA ALA A 70 -7.20 -0.08 -2.46
C ALA A 70 -5.69 0.19 -2.59
N VAL A 71 -4.97 0.29 -1.46
CA VAL A 71 -3.51 0.42 -1.46
C VAL A 71 -2.84 -0.85 -2.01
N ALA A 72 -3.32 -2.04 -1.64
CA ALA A 72 -2.82 -3.30 -2.14
C ALA A 72 -3.04 -3.48 -3.65
N GLU A 73 -4.16 -2.98 -4.18
CA GLU A 73 -4.41 -2.95 -5.62
C GLU A 73 -3.39 -2.06 -6.35
N VAL A 74 -3.16 -0.83 -5.88
CA VAL A 74 -2.15 0.07 -6.47
C VAL A 74 -0.75 -0.55 -6.40
N LEU A 75 -0.42 -1.19 -5.28
CA LEU A 75 0.85 -1.90 -5.13
C LEU A 75 0.94 -3.08 -6.12
N ALA A 76 -0.14 -3.83 -6.31
CA ALA A 76 -0.19 -4.91 -7.30
C ALA A 76 0.07 -4.38 -8.72
N GLU A 77 -0.54 -3.26 -9.10
CA GLU A 77 -0.32 -2.59 -10.39
C GLU A 77 1.17 -2.23 -10.54
N ALA A 78 1.75 -1.53 -9.57
CA ALA A 78 3.16 -1.11 -9.60
C ALA A 78 4.14 -2.30 -9.66
N LEU A 79 3.86 -3.38 -8.91
CA LEU A 79 4.64 -4.62 -8.94
C LEU A 79 4.58 -5.29 -10.33
N ASN A 80 3.40 -5.29 -10.95
CA ASN A 80 3.22 -5.82 -12.31
C ASN A 80 3.97 -4.96 -13.34
N GLU A 81 3.89 -3.64 -13.24
CA GLU A 81 4.60 -2.71 -14.13
C GLU A 81 6.12 -2.88 -14.04
N ARG A 82 6.66 -3.03 -12.83
CA ARG A 82 8.08 -3.32 -12.61
C ARG A 82 8.48 -4.65 -13.24
N THR A 83 7.66 -5.69 -13.10
CA THR A 83 7.94 -7.03 -13.64
C THR A 83 7.74 -7.09 -15.15
N GLY A 84 6.82 -6.30 -15.71
CA GLY A 84 6.55 -6.16 -17.14
C GLY A 84 7.59 -5.32 -17.89
N THR A 85 8.18 -4.32 -17.23
CA THR A 85 9.22 -3.44 -17.77
C THR A 85 10.57 -4.13 -17.96
N GLY A 86 10.74 -5.37 -17.49
CA GLY A 86 11.93 -6.20 -17.75
C GLY A 86 11.97 -6.91 -19.11
N ARG A 87 10.97 -6.74 -19.99
CA ARG A 87 10.87 -7.47 -21.29
C ARG A 87 10.91 -6.60 -22.55
N ALA A 88 11.35 -5.36 -22.46
CA ALA A 88 11.58 -4.52 -23.64
C ALA A 88 13.01 -3.96 -23.61
N SER A 89 13.98 -4.77 -24.02
CA SER A 89 15.29 -4.32 -24.52
C SER A 89 15.86 -5.38 -25.46
#